data_AF-A0A943N8F9-F1
#
_entry.id   AF-A0A943N8F9-F1
#
_cell.length_a   1.000
_cell.length_b   1.000
_cell.length_c   1.000
_cell.angle_alpha   90.00
_cell.angle_beta   90.00
_cell.angle_gamma   90.00
#
_symmetry.space_group_name_H-M   'P 1'
#
loop_
_entity.id
_entity.type
_entity.pdbx_description
1 polymer ?
#
loop_
_entity_poly.entity_id
_entity_poly.type
_entity_poly.pdbx_seq_one_letter_code
_entity_poly.pdbx_strand_id
1 'polypeptide(L)' 'MKYAAKTITGIRKQNQDAVFIPERGMIAIAAVADGMGGHNAGDIASALAIKTRPELFGSGL' A
#
# COMPACT_ATOMS: atom_id res chain seq x y z
N MET A 1 -3.34 4.19 -18.55
CA MET A 1 -4.42 3.83 -17.60
C MET A 1 -4.60 4.96 -16.60
N LYS A 2 -5.78 5.11 -16.00
CA LYS A 2 -6.03 6.08 -14.91
C LYS A 2 -6.25 5.28 -13.63
N TYR A 3 -5.55 5.64 -12.56
CA TYR A 3 -5.70 5.03 -11.24
C TYR A 3 -6.13 6.09 -10.23
N ALA A 4 -6.86 5.68 -9.21
CA ALA A 4 -7.17 6.51 -8.06
C ALA A 4 -7.13 5.62 -6.81
N ALA A 5 -6.69 6.17 -5.70
CA ALA A 5 -6.71 5.50 -4.41
C ALA A 5 -7.21 6.44 -3.33
N LYS A 6 -7.96 5.89 -2.38
CA LYS A 6 -8.44 6.58 -1.20
C LYS A 6 -8.47 5.56 -0.07
N THR A 7 -7.96 5.96 1.09
CA THR A 7 -8.07 5.19 2.33
C THR A 7 -8.77 6.05 3.38
N ILE A 8 -9.58 5.43 4.23
CA ILE A 8 -10.32 6.09 5.29
C ILE A 8 -10.23 5.28 6.58
N THR A 9 -10.05 5.97 7.71
CA THR A 9 -9.99 5.31 9.03
C THR A 9 -11.35 4.73 9.44
N GLY A 10 -12.43 5.42 9.11
CA GLY A 10 -13.77 5.10 9.61
C GLY A 10 -13.86 5.27 11.13
N ILE A 11 -14.52 4.32 11.80
CA ILE A 11 -14.74 4.30 13.26
C ILE A 11 -13.56 3.73 14.06
N ARG A 12 -12.46 3.33 13.40
CA ARG A 12 -11.26 2.79 14.05
C ARG A 12 -10.45 3.92 14.71
N LYS A 13 -9.67 3.58 15.75
CA LYS A 13 -8.74 4.54 16.38
C LYS A 13 -7.59 4.95 15.46
N GLN A 14 -7.17 4.04 14.59
CA GLN A 14 -6.06 4.23 13.68
C GLN A 14 -6.35 3.52 12.37
N ASN A 15 -5.90 4.11 11.26
CA ASN A 15 -5.96 3.47 9.97
C ASN A 15 -4.78 2.53 9.82
N GLN A 16 -5.06 1.25 9.57
CA GLN A 16 -4.05 0.22 9.37
C GLN A 16 -4.03 -0.23 7.90
N ASP A 17 -4.67 0.51 7.01
CA ASP A 17 -4.72 0.23 5.57
C ASP A 17 -3.64 1.06 4.86
N ALA A 18 -2.95 0.45 3.89
CA ALA A 18 -2.00 1.13 3.02
C ALA A 18 -2.31 0.83 1.54
N VAL A 19 -2.07 1.80 0.66
CA VAL A 19 -2.38 1.71 -0.77
C VAL A 19 -1.20 2.14 -1.63
N PHE A 20 -1.07 1.54 -2.81
CA PHE A 20 -0.13 1.94 -3.84
C PHE A 20 -0.80 2.02 -5.21
N ILE A 21 -0.52 3.10 -5.92
CA ILE A 21 -0.83 3.26 -7.34
C ILE A 21 0.48 3.47 -8.10
N PRO A 22 0.64 2.86 -9.28
CA PRO A 22 1.88 2.98 -10.04
C PRO A 22 2.01 4.39 -10.62
N GLU A 23 3.22 4.93 -10.58
CA GLU A 23 3.56 6.17 -11.27
C GLU A 23 3.73 5.93 -12.78
N ARG A 24 3.78 7.02 -13.55
CA ARG A 24 4.02 6.92 -14.99
C ARG A 24 5.39 6.30 -15.23
N GLY A 25 5.43 5.26 -16.07
CA GLY A 25 6.66 4.54 -16.40
C GLY A 25 6.93 3.31 -15.52
N MET A 26 6.17 3.14 -14.43
CA MET A 26 6.16 1.88 -13.68
C MET A 26 5.29 0.84 -14.38
N ILE A 27 5.50 -0.43 -14.04
CA ILE A 27 4.54 -1.48 -14.41
C ILE A 27 3.20 -1.18 -13.74
N ALA A 28 2.14 -1.42 -14.50
CA ALA A 28 0.75 -1.16 -14.17
C ALA A 28 0.22 -2.08 -13.04
N ILE A 29 0.82 -2.00 -11.85
CA ILE A 29 0.44 -2.76 -10.65
C ILE A 29 0.01 -1.79 -9.55
N ALA A 30 -1.21 -1.98 -9.06
CA ALA A 30 -1.71 -1.34 -7.86
C ALA A 30 -1.79 -2.38 -6.72
N ALA A 31 -1.66 -1.94 -5.48
CA ALA A 31 -1.70 -2.81 -4.31
C ALA A 31 -2.45 -2.16 -3.14
N VAL A 32 -3.04 -3.01 -2.30
CA VAL A 32 -3.68 -2.65 -1.03
C VAL A 32 -3.17 -3.63 0.03
N ALA A 33 -2.84 -3.12 1.22
CA ALA A 33 -2.47 -3.92 2.37
C ALA A 33 -3.34 -3.53 3.58
N ASP A 34 -3.89 -4.53 4.26
CA ASP A 34 -4.70 -4.38 5.49
C ASP A 34 -3.91 -4.94 6.67
N GLY A 35 -3.57 -4.08 7.63
CA GLY A 35 -2.90 -4.47 8.85
C GLY A 35 -3.88 -5.14 9.81
N MET A 36 -3.52 -6.33 10.31
CA MET A 36 -4.36 -7.08 11.24
C MET A 36 -4.68 -6.26 12.51
N GLY A 37 -5.94 -5.82 12.62
CA GLY A 37 -6.47 -5.13 13.79
C GLY A 37 -6.30 -5.93 15.09
N GLY A 38 -6.23 -5.22 16.21
CA GLY A 38 -6.04 -5.83 17.54
C GLY A 38 -4.63 -6.37 17.82
N HIS A 39 -3.74 -6.35 16.83
CA HIS A 39 -2.32 -6.63 16.99
C HIS A 39 -1.52 -5.32 17.03
N ASN A 40 -0.40 -5.32 17.76
CA ASN A 40 0.48 -4.16 17.80
C ASN A 40 1.06 -3.88 16.40
N ALA A 41 1.10 -2.59 16.03
CA ALA A 41 1.78 -2.08 14.85
C ALA A 41 1.22 -2.56 13.48
N GLY A 42 -0.09 -2.82 13.38
CA GLY A 42 -0.74 -3.17 12.10
C GLY A 42 -0.58 -2.09 11.01
N ASP A 43 -0.51 -0.81 11.40
CA ASP A 43 -0.18 0.32 10.53
C ASP A 43 1.25 0.24 9.99
N ILE A 44 2.20 -0.15 10.83
CA ILE A 44 3.59 -0.34 10.43
C ILE A 44 3.70 -1.55 9.49
N ALA A 45 2.99 -2.64 9.79
CA ALA A 45 3.00 -3.85 8.97
C ALA A 45 2.43 -3.58 7.56
N SER A 46 1.28 -2.93 7.44
CA SER A 46 0.69 -2.60 6.13
C SER A 46 1.52 -1.58 5.35
N ALA A 47 2.07 -0.57 6.02
CA ALA A 47 3.00 0.38 5.42
C ALA A 47 4.28 -0.33 4.94
N LEU A 48 4.81 -1.27 5.70
CA LEU A 48 5.98 -2.05 5.34
C LEU A 48 5.71 -2.98 4.16
N ALA A 49 4.54 -3.61 4.07
CA ALA A 49 4.15 -4.42 2.92
C ALA A 49 4.09 -3.58 1.63
N ILE A 50 3.56 -2.36 1.71
CA ILE A 50 3.54 -1.44 0.58
C ILE A 50 4.92 -0.84 0.29
N LYS A 51 5.76 -0.59 1.31
CA LYS A 51 7.09 0.03 1.12
C LYS A 51 8.13 -0.98 0.63
N THR A 52 8.10 -2.19 1.17
CA THR A 52 8.99 -3.31 0.85
C THR A 52 8.46 -4.00 -0.40
N ARG A 53 8.40 -3.24 -1.48
CA ARG A 53 8.23 -3.76 -2.85
C ARG A 53 9.65 -3.93 -3.37
N PRO A 54 10.26 -5.11 -3.25
CA PRO A 54 11.68 -5.24 -3.57
C PRO A 54 11.90 -5.08 -5.07
N GLU A 55 10.88 -5.34 -5.91
CA GLU A 55 11.09 -5.74 -7.30
C GLU A 55 9.99 -5.29 -8.29
N LEU A 56 9.11 -4.33 -7.94
CA LEU A 56 8.08 -3.82 -8.88
C LEU A 56 8.61 -2.81 -9.93
N PHE A 57 9.81 -3.09 -10.45
CA PHE A 57 10.39 -2.66 -11.73
C PHE A 57 11.14 -1.32 -11.79
N GLY A 58 12.46 -1.44 -11.95
CA GLY A 58 13.34 -0.36 -12.39
C GLY A 58 14.84 -0.67 -12.36
N SER A 59 15.31 -1.67 -13.11
CA SER A 59 16.66 -1.66 -13.72
C SER A 59 16.73 -2.67 -14.89
N GLY A 60 15.92 -2.50 -15.94
CA GLY A 60 16.06 -3.37 -17.13
C GLY A 60 14.80 -3.67 -17.96
N LEU A 61 13.79 -2.79 -17.93
CA LEU A 61 12.92 -2.57 -19.09
C LEU A 61 13.16 -1.15 -19.60
#